data_AF-A0A6B3F826-F1
#
_entry.id   AF-A0A6B3F826-F1
#
_cell.length_a   1.000
_cell.length_b   1.000
_cell.length_c   1.000
_cell.angle_alpha   90.00
_cell.angle_beta   90.00
_cell.angle_gamma   90.00
#
_symmetry.space_group_name_H-M   'P 1'
#
loop_
_entity.id
_entity.type
_entity.pdbx_description
1 polymer ?
#
loop_
_entity_poly.entity_id
_entity_poly.type
_entity_poly.pdbx_seq_one_letter_code
_entity_poly.pdbx_strand_id
1 'polypeptide(L)' 'MAQRRGPEHVENTVWDVLGAAAADPWGFRQWNAEDIEDEDVRYASVGQLSLTYWANRPLRRLTVLNIVWLG' A
#
# COMPACT_ATOMS: atom_id res chain seq x y z
N MET A 1 -4.47 -2.30 -27.07
CA MET A 1 -4.09 -1.22 -26.14
C MET A 1 -2.84 -1.68 -25.41
N ALA A 2 -1.67 -1.08 -25.65
CA ALA A 2 -0.43 -1.50 -25.02
C ALA A 2 -0.36 -0.93 -23.59
N GLN A 3 -0.34 -1.81 -22.59
CA GLN A 3 0.02 -1.46 -21.21
C GLN A 3 1.40 -0.80 -21.26
N ARG A 4 1.52 0.47 -20.86
CA ARG A 4 2.83 1.15 -20.82
C ARG A 4 3.69 0.44 -19.78
N ARG A 5 4.75 -0.24 -20.20
CA ARG A 5 5.65 -1.04 -19.33
C ARG A 5 6.92 -0.28 -18.92
N GLY A 6 6.85 1.06 -18.78
CA GLY A 6 7.99 1.90 -18.40
C GLY A 6 8.03 2.21 -16.90
N PRO A 7 9.16 2.70 -16.35
CA PRO A 7 9.29 3.06 -14.93
C PRO A 7 8.24 4.07 -14.45
N GLU A 8 7.78 4.97 -15.32
CA GLU A 8 6.66 5.88 -15.04
C GLU A 8 5.36 5.15 -14.69
N HIS A 9 5.12 3.95 -15.26
CA HIS A 9 3.94 3.16 -14.92
C HIS A 9 4.04 2.56 -13.52
N VAL A 10 5.25 2.16 -13.11
CA VAL A 10 5.51 1.65 -11.77
C VAL A 10 5.31 2.77 -10.74
N GLU A 11 5.90 3.93 -10.99
CA GLU A 11 5.76 5.09 -10.11
C GLU A 11 4.29 5.53 -9.96
N ASN A 12 3.54 5.64 -11.06
CA ASN A 12 2.11 5.96 -11.00
C ASN A 12 1.33 4.91 -10.20
N THR A 13 1.62 3.62 -10.39
CA THR A 13 0.97 2.53 -9.64
C THR A 13 1.26 2.64 -8.15
N VAL A 14 2.50 2.94 -7.77
CA VAL A 14 2.89 3.14 -6.38
C VAL A 14 2.14 4.33 -5.78
N TRP A 15 2.09 5.47 -6.48
CA TRP A 15 1.37 6.65 -6.01
C TRP A 15 -0.13 6.43 -5.89
N ASP A 16 -0.76 5.73 -6.83
CA ASP A 16 -2.18 5.39 -6.79
C ASP A 16 -2.50 4.50 -5.56
N VAL A 17 -1.68 3.47 -5.32
CA VAL A 17 -1.84 2.56 -4.19
C VAL A 17 -1.61 3.27 -2.85
N LEU A 18 -0.58 4.10 -2.76
CA LEU A 18 -0.31 4.92 -1.56
C LEU A 18 -1.45 5.91 -1.30
N GLY A 19 -1.97 6.55 -2.35
CA GLY A 19 -3.09 7.48 -2.25
C GLY A 19 -4.34 6.80 -1.72
N ALA A 20 -4.66 5.62 -2.24
CA ALA A 20 -5.81 4.84 -1.77
C ALA A 20 -5.65 4.37 -0.32
N ALA A 21 -4.46 3.88 0.07
CA ALA A 21 -4.18 3.48 1.45
C ALA A 21 -4.22 4.67 2.42
N ALA A 22 -3.76 5.85 2.00
CA ALA A 22 -3.79 7.07 2.80
C ALA A 22 -5.21 7.63 2.98
N ALA A 23 -6.08 7.47 1.98
CA ALA A 23 -7.46 7.90 2.04
C ALA A 23 -8.31 7.07 3.02
N ASP A 24 -8.02 5.78 3.14
CA ASP A 24 -8.68 4.88 4.08
C ASP A 24 -7.70 3.88 4.72
N PRO A 25 -6.94 4.32 5.75
CA PRO A 25 -5.95 3.49 6.44
C PRO A 25 -6.55 2.41 7.35
N TRP A 26 -7.89 2.32 7.51
CA TRP A 26 -8.57 1.16 8.14
C TRP A 26 -9.58 0.38 7.27
N GLY A 27 -9.89 0.81 6.04
CA GLY A 27 -10.70 0.05 5.07
C GLY A 27 -10.07 -0.22 3.70
N PHE A 28 -8.77 0.03 3.48
CA PHE A 28 -8.12 -0.34 2.22
C PHE A 28 -8.23 -1.85 1.97
N ARG A 29 -8.90 -2.18 0.88
CA ARG A 29 -9.37 -3.53 0.55
C ARG A 29 -8.25 -4.57 0.42
N GLN A 30 -7.05 -4.13 0.12
CA GLN A 30 -5.91 -4.98 -0.23
C GLN A 30 -5.08 -5.37 0.98
N TRP A 31 -5.48 -4.98 2.19
CA TRP A 31 -4.83 -5.51 3.37
C TRP A 31 -5.16 -6.96 3.62
N ASN A 32 -4.16 -7.64 4.16
CA ASN A 32 -4.38 -8.92 4.77
C ASN A 32 -5.07 -8.73 6.13
N ALA A 33 -6.37 -9.02 6.21
CA ALA A 33 -7.13 -8.96 7.46
C ALA A 33 -6.78 -10.09 8.44
N GLU A 34 -6.09 -11.13 7.96
CA GLU A 34 -5.60 -12.24 8.78
C GLU A 34 -4.24 -11.93 9.44
N ASP A 35 -3.62 -10.79 9.10
CA ASP A 35 -2.38 -10.33 9.72
C ASP A 35 -2.69 -9.68 11.08
N ILE A 36 -2.75 -10.51 12.10
CA ILE A 36 -3.12 -10.17 13.49
C ILE A 36 -1.92 -9.69 14.30
N GLU A 37 -0.70 -9.77 13.74
CA GLU A 37 0.52 -9.55 14.52
C GLU A 37 0.72 -8.08 14.92
N ASP A 38 0.03 -7.12 14.30
CA ASP A 38 0.03 -5.72 14.73
C ASP A 38 -1.25 -4.99 14.27
N GLU A 39 -2.07 -4.52 15.22
CA GLU A 39 -3.35 -3.86 14.90
C GLU A 39 -3.19 -2.55 14.10
N ASP A 40 -1.98 -1.98 14.11
CA ASP A 40 -1.65 -0.74 13.43
C ASP A 40 -0.58 -0.91 12.35
N VAL A 41 0.18 -2.02 12.29
CA VAL A 41 1.06 -2.30 11.15
C VAL A 41 0.27 -3.11 10.13
N ARG A 42 0.29 -2.65 8.88
CA ARG A 42 -0.56 -3.19 7.82
C ARG A 42 0.28 -3.59 6.63
N TYR A 43 0.02 -4.79 6.14
CA TYR A 43 0.57 -5.32 4.90
C TYR A 43 -0.49 -5.30 3.80
N ALA A 44 -0.13 -4.78 2.63
CA ALA A 44 -0.95 -4.80 1.42
C ALA A 44 -0.16 -5.33 0.23
N SER A 45 -0.83 -6.09 -0.64
CA SER A 45 -0.25 -6.56 -1.90
C SER A 45 -1.16 -6.23 -3.08
N VAL A 46 -0.58 -5.64 -4.13
CA VAL A 46 -1.26 -5.27 -5.37
C VAL A 46 -0.40 -5.72 -6.56
N GLY A 47 -0.69 -6.89 -7.11
CA GLY A 47 0.12 -7.45 -8.19
C GLY A 47 1.56 -7.71 -7.75
N GLN A 48 2.54 -7.03 -8.35
CA GLN A 48 3.97 -7.14 -8.00
C GLN A 48 4.42 -6.15 -6.91
N LEU A 49 3.52 -5.26 -6.46
CA LEU A 49 3.79 -4.28 -5.43
C LEU A 49 3.38 -4.84 -4.06
N SER A 50 4.27 -4.75 -3.09
CA SER A 50 3.97 -4.94 -1.67
C SER A 50 4.24 -3.66 -0.90
N LEU A 51 3.35 -3.33 0.03
CA LEU A 51 3.43 -2.16 0.90
C LEU A 51 3.27 -2.61 2.34
N THR A 52 4.19 -2.17 3.19
CA THR A 52 4.06 -2.26 4.65
C THR A 52 4.03 -0.85 5.21
N TYR A 53 3.10 -0.56 6.09
CA TYR A 53 2.99 0.76 6.70
C TYR A 53 2.36 0.69 8.09
N TRP A 54 2.56 1.73 8.89
CA TRP A 54 1.93 1.90 10.21
C TRP A 54 0.78 2.91 10.14
N ALA A 55 -0.42 2.52 10.56
CA ALA A 55 -1.63 3.33 10.65
C ALA A 55 -1.75 3.97 12.04
N ASN A 56 -1.45 5.26 12.15
CA ASN A 56 -1.57 6.01 13.40
C ASN A 56 -3.02 6.48 13.59
N ARG A 57 -3.79 5.78 14.45
CA ARG A 57 -5.20 6.12 14.72
C ARG A 57 -5.37 7.52 15.33
N PRO A 58 -4.63 7.90 16.39
CA PRO A 58 -4.79 9.23 16.99
C PRO A 58 -4.58 10.38 16.00
N LEU A 59 -3.61 10.26 15.10
CA LEU A 59 -3.26 11.31 14.14
C LEU A 59 -3.97 11.18 12.80
N ARG A 60 -4.69 10.08 12.55
CA ARG A 60 -5.32 9.74 11.27
C ARG A 60 -4.36 9.83 10.09
N ARG A 61 -3.15 9.31 10.28
CA ARG A 61 -2.07 9.30 9.29
C ARG A 61 -1.49 7.91 9.15
N LEU A 62 -0.86 7.64 8.02
CA LEU A 62 -0.01 6.47 7.85
C LEU A 62 1.46 6.85 7.70
N THR A 63 2.35 5.98 8.15
CA THR A 63 3.79 6.04 7.92
C THR A 63 4.20 4.83 7.11
N VAL A 64 4.69 5.04 5.89
CA VAL A 64 5.20 3.96 5.04
C VAL A 64 6.47 3.40 5.67
N LEU A 65 6.50 2.07 5.84
CA LEU A 65 7.64 1.35 6.40
C LEU A 65 8.45 0.66 5.29
N ASN A 66 7.77 0.06 4.31
CA ASN A 66 8.43 -0.63 3.20
C ASN A 66 7.58 -0.56 1.92
N ILE A 67 8.25 -0.39 0.78
CA ILE A 67 7.68 -0.49 -0.57
C ILE A 67 8.58 -1.47 -1.34
N VAL A 68 8.02 -2.57 -1.81
CA VAL A 68 8.75 -3.59 -2.58
C VAL A 68 8.07 -3.80 -3.91
N TRP A 69 8.83 -3.72 -5.00
CA TRP A 69 8.39 -4.08 -6.35
C TRP A 69 9.15 -5.34 -6.83
N LEU A 70 8.41 -6.36 -7.25
CA LEU A 70 8.97 -7.67 -7.64
C LEU A 70 9.20 -7.83 -9.16
N GLY A 71 9.35 -6.72 -9.90
CA GLY A 71 9.51 -6.71 -11.37
C GLY A 71 10.85 -6.18 -11.84
#